data_AF-A0A960JJB8-F1
#
_entry.id   AF-A0A960JJB8-F1
#
_cell.length_a   1.000
_cell.length_b   1.000
_cell.length_c   1.000
_cell.angle_alpha   90.00
_cell.angle_beta   90.00
_cell.angle_gamma   90.00
#
_symmetry.space_group_name_H-M   'P 1'
#
loop_
_entity.id
_entity.type
_entity.pdbx_description
1 polymer ?
#
loop_
_entity_poly.entity_id
_entity_poly.type
_entity_poly.pdbx_seq_one_letter_code
_entity_poly.pdbx_strand_id
1 'polypeptide(L)'
;IAVVGYFPIVSKKSSTGEVYNAILELYKFPRFTKPVMNNILTKQFFKIFHNKTSKRSRIWAGDSTVALQSAVDRINKKTGRQSAVFVGSPITEDRSFGTKNSLLFGMAKKGRSEDPFYDTRVEVCEKTIKSLKDVDLKFRSRFCELSAIGHPNIEGAKAYAEAITQKLQATLDF
;
A
#
# COMPACT_ATOMS: atom_id res chain seq x y z
N ILE A 1 16.06 5.63 16.49
CA ILE A 1 14.85 5.89 15.67
C ILE A 1 14.93 5.01 14.42
N ALA A 2 13.92 4.20 14.12
CA ALA A 2 13.85 3.46 12.86
C ALA A 2 12.98 4.22 11.86
N VAL A 3 13.53 4.55 10.69
CA VAL A 3 12.82 5.17 9.57
C VAL A 3 12.57 4.10 8.52
N VAL A 4 11.31 3.80 8.26
CA VAL A 4 10.91 2.68 7.41
C VAL A 4 10.63 3.17 5.98
N GLY A 5 11.21 2.50 4.99
CA GLY A 5 11.06 2.82 3.58
C GLY A 5 9.70 2.41 3.01
N TYR A 6 9.26 3.16 1.98
CA TYR A 6 8.12 2.81 1.16
C TYR A 6 8.45 1.69 0.17
N PHE A 7 7.43 1.17 -0.51
CA PHE A 7 7.51 0.09 -1.48
C PHE A 7 6.70 0.39 -2.74
N PRO A 8 6.99 -0.31 -3.85
CA PRO A 8 6.10 -0.30 -5.01
C PRO A 8 4.80 -1.03 -4.67
N ILE A 9 3.72 -0.27 -4.41
CA ILE A 9 2.38 -0.80 -4.18
C ILE A 9 1.93 -1.66 -5.38
N VAL A 10 2.14 -1.17 -6.60
CA VAL A 10 1.82 -1.89 -7.85
C VAL A 10 3.10 -2.01 -8.67
N SER A 11 3.34 -3.18 -9.26
CA SER A 11 4.50 -3.44 -10.11
C SER A 11 4.08 -3.94 -11.50
N LYS A 12 5.03 -4.21 -12.40
CA LYS A 12 4.72 -4.86 -13.68
C LYS A 12 4.25 -6.31 -13.50
N LYS A 13 4.54 -6.93 -12.35
CA LYS A 13 4.17 -8.30 -12.00
C LYS A 13 2.78 -8.39 -11.37
N SER A 14 2.19 -7.25 -10.99
CA SER A 14 0.83 -7.17 -10.49
C SER A 14 -0.19 -7.59 -11.56
N SER A 15 -1.25 -8.27 -11.13
CA SER A 15 -2.39 -8.60 -11.97
C SER A 15 -3.15 -7.31 -12.32
N THR A 16 -3.20 -6.98 -13.61
CA THR A 16 -3.98 -5.82 -14.09
C THR A 16 -5.46 -5.93 -13.70
N GLY A 17 -6.01 -7.14 -13.72
CA GLY A 17 -7.40 -7.38 -13.34
C GLY A 17 -7.66 -7.10 -11.85
N GLU A 18 -6.76 -7.52 -10.97
CA GLU A 18 -6.91 -7.29 -9.52
C GLU A 18 -6.75 -5.82 -9.15
N VAL A 19 -5.74 -5.14 -9.70
CA VAL A 19 -5.53 -3.69 -9.52
C VAL A 19 -6.77 -2.92 -9.96
N TYR A 20 -7.30 -3.24 -11.13
CA TYR A 20 -8.46 -2.56 -11.66
C TYR A 20 -9.74 -2.86 -10.86
N ASN A 21 -9.96 -4.12 -10.48
CA ASN A 21 -11.10 -4.50 -9.66
C ASN A 21 -11.10 -3.79 -8.30
N ALA A 22 -9.94 -3.66 -7.66
CA ALA A 22 -9.80 -2.90 -6.42
C ALA A 22 -10.16 -1.42 -6.61
N ILE A 23 -9.69 -0.79 -7.69
CA ILE A 23 -10.03 0.61 -8.03
C ILE A 23 -11.55 0.75 -8.24
N LEU A 24 -12.17 -0.12 -9.03
CA LEU A 24 -13.62 -0.06 -9.26
C LEU A 24 -14.43 -0.21 -7.96
N GLU A 25 -13.99 -1.08 -7.06
CA GLU A 25 -14.62 -1.26 -5.75
C GLU A 25 -14.48 -0.04 -4.85
N LEU A 26 -13.32 0.63 -4.84
CA LEU A 26 -13.11 1.90 -4.12
C LEU A 26 -14.08 2.99 -4.58
N TYR A 27 -14.36 3.06 -5.88
CA TYR A 27 -15.28 4.05 -6.46
C TYR A 27 -16.76 3.63 -6.43
N LYS A 28 -17.12 2.49 -5.83
CA LYS A 28 -18.48 1.89 -5.86
C LYS A 28 -19.06 1.78 -7.28
N PHE A 29 -18.23 1.42 -8.26
CA PHE A 29 -18.69 1.31 -9.65
C PHE A 29 -19.77 0.22 -9.80
N PRO A 30 -20.85 0.43 -10.58
CA PRO A 30 -21.95 -0.52 -10.66
C PRO A 30 -21.52 -1.93 -11.08
N ARG A 31 -22.00 -2.96 -10.40
CA ARG A 31 -21.57 -4.35 -10.68
C ARG A 31 -22.01 -4.86 -12.04
N PHE A 32 -23.18 -4.40 -12.53
CA PHE A 32 -23.74 -4.84 -13.81
C PHE A 32 -22.98 -4.30 -15.04
N THR A 33 -22.16 -3.25 -14.89
CA THR A 33 -21.33 -2.70 -15.98
C THR A 33 -19.95 -3.35 -16.06
N LYS A 34 -19.55 -4.15 -15.04
CA LYS A 34 -18.26 -4.86 -15.02
C LYS A 34 -18.02 -5.77 -16.23
N PRO A 35 -19.02 -6.52 -16.76
CA PRO A 35 -18.83 -7.34 -17.97
C PRO A 35 -18.49 -6.50 -19.22
N VAL A 36 -19.15 -5.34 -19.38
CA VAL A 36 -18.91 -4.42 -20.51
C VAL A 36 -17.51 -3.81 -20.43
N MET A 37 -17.06 -3.49 -19.21
CA MET A 37 -15.69 -3.01 -18.96
C MET A 37 -14.62 -4.10 -19.13
N ASN A 38 -14.99 -5.38 -19.29
CA ASN A 38 -14.04 -6.48 -19.45
C ASN A 38 -13.77 -6.85 -20.94
N ASN A 39 -14.12 -5.96 -21.87
CA ASN A 39 -13.84 -6.08 -23.31
C ASN A 39 -12.36 -5.79 -23.66
N ILE A 40 -11.90 -6.20 -24.84
CA ILE A 40 -10.53 -6.09 -25.36
C ILE A 40 -10.03 -4.63 -25.37
N LEU A 41 -10.87 -3.66 -25.73
CA LEU A 41 -10.50 -2.24 -25.77
C LEU A 41 -10.22 -1.68 -24.37
N THR A 42 -11.07 -2.00 -23.39
CA THR A 42 -10.84 -1.61 -21.99
C THR A 42 -9.63 -2.33 -21.40
N LYS A 43 -9.37 -3.59 -21.77
CA LYS A 43 -8.13 -4.30 -21.38
C LYS A 43 -6.86 -3.61 -21.88
N GLN A 44 -6.85 -3.08 -23.10
CA GLN A 44 -5.71 -2.29 -23.59
C GLN A 44 -5.52 -0.99 -22.81
N PHE A 45 -6.60 -0.26 -22.54
CA PHE A 45 -6.54 0.94 -21.70
C PHE A 45 -6.02 0.62 -20.28
N PHE A 46 -6.49 -0.47 -19.66
CA PHE A 46 -6.00 -0.88 -18.34
C PHE A 46 -4.55 -1.30 -18.37
N LYS A 47 -4.04 -1.89 -19.46
CA LYS A 47 -2.61 -2.19 -19.59
C LYS A 47 -1.76 -0.92 -19.62
N ILE A 48 -2.21 0.12 -20.33
CA ILE A 48 -1.53 1.44 -20.34
C ILE A 48 -1.55 2.06 -18.94
N PHE A 49 -2.73 2.09 -18.31
CA PHE A 49 -2.89 2.60 -16.95
C PHE A 49 -2.01 1.83 -15.95
N HIS A 50 -2.02 0.50 -16.03
CA HIS A 50 -1.21 -0.38 -15.20
C HIS A 50 0.28 -0.05 -15.35
N ASN A 51 0.81 -0.02 -16.57
CA ASN A 51 2.20 0.32 -16.82
C ASN A 51 2.60 1.70 -16.26
N LYS A 52 1.72 2.70 -16.40
CA LYS A 52 1.95 4.05 -15.86
C LYS A 52 1.95 4.05 -14.35
N THR A 53 0.99 3.36 -13.71
CA THR A 53 0.88 3.25 -12.26
C THR A 53 2.06 2.46 -11.68
N SER A 54 2.46 1.33 -12.27
CA SER A 54 3.64 0.56 -11.85
C SER A 54 4.91 1.39 -11.96
N LYS A 55 5.08 2.15 -13.06
CA LYS A 55 6.24 3.06 -13.23
C LYS A 55 6.27 4.13 -12.14
N ARG A 56 5.13 4.78 -11.85
CA ARG A 56 5.02 5.80 -10.80
C ARG A 56 5.28 5.21 -9.42
N SER A 57 4.79 4.02 -9.14
CA SER A 57 4.99 3.34 -7.86
C SER A 57 6.46 2.98 -7.62
N ARG A 58 7.16 2.52 -8.67
CA ARG A 58 8.62 2.30 -8.62
C ARG A 58 9.39 3.60 -8.39
N ILE A 59 9.06 4.66 -9.13
CA ILE A 59 9.70 5.98 -8.95
C ILE A 59 9.50 6.46 -7.51
N TRP A 60 8.27 6.42 -7.00
CA TRP A 60 7.97 6.78 -5.61
C TRP A 60 8.82 5.98 -4.61
N ALA A 61 8.87 4.65 -4.74
CA ALA A 61 9.65 3.81 -3.83
C ALA A 61 11.15 4.12 -3.88
N GLY A 62 11.72 4.35 -5.07
CA GLY A 62 13.12 4.71 -5.27
C GLY A 62 13.46 6.08 -4.72
N ASP A 63 12.73 7.11 -5.15
CA ASP A 63 12.99 8.50 -4.78
C ASP A 63 12.79 8.73 -3.28
N SER A 64 11.74 8.14 -2.70
CA SER A 64 11.51 8.22 -1.25
C SER A 64 12.58 7.48 -0.45
N THR A 65 13.10 6.35 -0.94
CA THR A 65 14.22 5.64 -0.31
C THR A 65 15.46 6.53 -0.24
N VAL A 66 15.83 7.16 -1.35
CA VAL A 66 16.98 8.09 -1.40
C VAL A 66 16.76 9.27 -0.45
N ALA A 67 15.57 9.88 -0.46
CA ALA A 67 15.25 11.02 0.38
C ALA A 67 15.27 10.68 1.88
N LEU A 68 14.70 9.52 2.26
CA LEU A 68 14.64 9.06 3.66
C LEU A 68 16.02 8.65 4.18
N GLN A 69 16.81 7.91 3.39
CA GLN A 69 18.19 7.57 3.74
C GLN A 69 19.01 8.84 3.96
N SER A 70 18.92 9.80 3.01
CA SER A 70 19.62 11.08 3.14
C SER A 70 19.20 11.86 4.40
N ALA A 71 17.94 11.78 4.80
CA ALA A 71 17.45 12.41 6.03
C ALA A 71 18.03 11.74 7.28
N VAL A 72 18.10 10.40 7.31
CA VAL A 72 18.75 9.63 8.37
C VAL A 72 20.23 10.01 8.47
N ASP A 73 20.94 10.06 7.34
CA ASP A 73 22.36 10.39 7.31
C ASP A 73 22.64 11.80 7.85
N ARG A 74 21.80 12.78 7.47
CA ARG A 74 21.89 14.16 7.98
C ARG A 74 21.69 14.22 9.49
N ILE A 75 20.73 13.48 10.05
CA ILE A 75 20.47 13.45 11.50
C ILE A 75 21.67 12.82 12.22
N ASN A 76 22.16 11.69 11.75
CA ASN A 76 23.31 11.01 12.37
C ASN A 76 24.55 11.90 12.36
N LYS A 77 24.86 12.52 11.20
CA LYS A 77 25.96 13.49 11.07
C LYS A 77 25.80 14.67 12.04
N LYS A 78 24.59 15.25 12.13
CA LYS A 78 24.30 16.37 13.04
C LYS A 78 24.50 16.00 14.51
N THR A 79 24.13 14.77 14.89
CA THR A 79 24.23 14.32 16.29
C THR A 79 25.59 13.73 16.66
N GLY A 80 26.48 13.51 15.69
CA GLY A 80 27.78 12.86 15.92
C GLY A 80 27.69 11.38 16.34
N ARG A 81 26.50 10.78 16.27
CA ARG A 81 26.24 9.37 16.64
C ARG A 81 25.12 8.79 15.79
N GLN A 82 24.96 7.46 15.82
CA GLN A 82 23.87 6.78 15.13
C GLN A 82 22.55 6.90 15.91
N SER A 83 21.84 8.01 15.71
CA SER A 83 20.54 8.30 16.36
C SER A 83 19.35 7.73 15.59
N ALA A 84 19.51 7.52 14.29
CA ALA A 84 18.50 6.96 13.39
C ALA A 84 19.09 5.89 12.45
N VAL A 85 18.24 4.96 12.03
CA VAL A 85 18.55 3.97 11.01
C VAL A 85 17.47 3.96 9.95
N PHE A 86 17.88 3.83 8.70
CA PHE A 86 16.95 3.58 7.60
C PHE A 86 16.77 2.07 7.42
N VAL A 87 15.51 1.65 7.35
CA VAL A 87 15.11 0.26 7.11
C VAL A 87 14.40 0.23 5.76
N GLY A 88 15.06 -0.32 4.74
CA GLY A 88 14.43 -0.52 3.43
C GLY A 88 13.19 -1.41 3.53
N SER A 89 12.20 -1.18 2.67
CA SER A 89 11.03 -2.05 2.64
C SER A 89 11.41 -3.48 2.21
N PRO A 90 10.91 -4.52 2.89
CA PRO A 90 11.04 -5.91 2.43
C PRO A 90 10.08 -6.23 1.28
N ILE A 91 9.19 -5.31 0.90
CA ILE A 91 8.18 -5.52 -0.14
C ILE A 91 8.78 -5.09 -1.49
N THR A 92 9.11 -6.12 -2.28
CA THR A 92 9.67 -6.01 -3.62
C THR A 92 8.58 -6.09 -4.69
N GLU A 93 8.95 -5.85 -5.96
CA GLU A 93 7.99 -5.88 -7.07
C GLU A 93 7.28 -7.22 -7.27
N ASP A 94 7.89 -8.35 -6.90
CA ASP A 94 7.30 -9.69 -6.94
C ASP A 94 6.35 -9.98 -5.77
N ARG A 95 6.31 -9.08 -4.77
CA ARG A 95 5.45 -9.15 -3.59
C ARG A 95 4.52 -7.94 -3.46
N SER A 96 4.44 -7.11 -4.51
CA SER A 96 3.50 -6.00 -4.65
C SER A 96 2.04 -6.48 -4.71
N PHE A 97 1.11 -5.53 -4.62
CA PHE A 97 -0.32 -5.79 -4.68
C PHE A 97 -0.68 -6.55 -5.95
N GLY A 98 -1.52 -7.56 -5.80
CA GLY A 98 -2.02 -8.41 -6.89
C GLY A 98 -0.96 -9.28 -7.58
N THR A 99 0.16 -9.53 -6.91
CA THR A 99 1.09 -10.61 -7.27
C THR A 99 0.69 -11.90 -6.54
N LYS A 100 1.12 -13.06 -7.05
CA LYS A 100 0.82 -14.36 -6.42
C LYS A 100 1.34 -14.48 -4.99
N ASN A 101 2.45 -13.81 -4.68
CA ASN A 101 3.11 -13.83 -3.38
C ASN A 101 3.00 -12.45 -2.69
N SER A 102 1.87 -11.76 -2.87
CA SER A 102 1.65 -10.42 -2.33
C SER A 102 1.86 -10.39 -0.81
N LEU A 103 2.66 -9.44 -0.33
CA LEU A 103 2.77 -9.10 1.08
C LEU A 103 1.80 -7.97 1.47
N LEU A 104 0.88 -7.61 0.58
CA LEU A 104 -0.13 -6.58 0.79
C LEU A 104 -1.52 -7.18 0.85
N PHE A 105 -2.40 -6.59 1.66
CA PHE A 105 -3.81 -6.98 1.70
C PHE A 105 -4.46 -6.78 0.33
N GLY A 106 -5.12 -7.84 -0.13
CA GLY A 106 -5.87 -7.93 -1.35
C GLY A 106 -7.36 -7.58 -1.19
N MET A 107 -8.10 -7.91 -2.24
CA MET A 107 -9.56 -7.91 -2.24
C MET A 107 -10.07 -9.31 -1.93
N ALA A 108 -10.84 -9.46 -0.86
CA ALA A 108 -11.58 -10.67 -0.55
C ALA A 108 -12.90 -10.74 -1.33
N LYS A 109 -13.61 -11.87 -1.16
CA LYS A 109 -14.94 -12.08 -1.77
C LYS A 109 -15.93 -11.00 -1.34
N LYS A 110 -16.97 -10.81 -2.17
CA LYS A 110 -18.07 -9.85 -1.96
C LYS A 110 -17.62 -8.37 -1.86
N GLY A 111 -16.41 -8.06 -2.31
CA GLY A 111 -15.85 -6.71 -2.26
C GLY A 111 -15.32 -6.33 -0.88
N ARG A 112 -14.89 -7.29 -0.06
CA ARG A 112 -14.28 -6.99 1.24
C ARG A 112 -12.77 -6.81 1.04
N SER A 113 -12.11 -6.10 1.96
CA SER A 113 -10.66 -6.21 2.08
C SER A 113 -10.31 -7.55 2.74
N GLU A 114 -9.11 -8.07 2.49
CA GLU A 114 -8.57 -9.27 3.16
C GLU A 114 -8.10 -8.99 4.59
N ASP A 115 -8.20 -7.75 5.07
CA ASP A 115 -7.78 -7.41 6.43
C ASP A 115 -8.69 -8.04 7.51
N PRO A 116 -8.11 -8.60 8.59
CA PRO A 116 -8.87 -9.26 9.64
C PRO A 116 -9.77 -8.31 10.42
N PHE A 117 -9.55 -6.99 10.30
CA PHE A 117 -10.31 -5.94 10.98
C PHE A 117 -11.35 -5.27 10.07
N TYR A 118 -11.68 -5.85 8.91
CA TYR A 118 -12.61 -5.25 7.98
C TYR A 118 -13.95 -4.89 8.63
N ASP A 119 -14.59 -5.80 9.37
CA ASP A 119 -15.92 -5.54 9.96
C ASP A 119 -15.88 -4.41 10.99
N THR A 120 -14.86 -4.40 11.86
CA THR A 120 -14.59 -3.31 12.79
C THR A 120 -14.35 -1.99 12.04
N ARG A 121 -13.60 -2.02 10.94
CA ARG A 121 -13.32 -0.86 10.11
C ARG A 121 -14.60 -0.30 9.51
N VAL A 122 -15.49 -1.13 8.96
CA VAL A 122 -16.78 -0.67 8.42
C VAL A 122 -17.57 0.09 9.48
N GLU A 123 -17.69 -0.48 10.68
CA GLU A 123 -18.43 0.13 11.79
C GLU A 123 -17.83 1.48 12.23
N VAL A 124 -16.50 1.51 12.42
CA VAL A 124 -15.79 2.72 12.84
C VAL A 124 -15.84 3.79 11.75
N CYS A 125 -15.63 3.42 10.49
CA CYS A 125 -15.66 4.35 9.37
C CYS A 125 -16.98 5.11 9.26
N GLU A 126 -18.11 4.42 9.41
CA GLU A 126 -19.42 5.07 9.38
C GLU A 126 -19.58 6.07 10.54
N LYS A 127 -19.21 5.67 11.76
CA LYS A 127 -19.29 6.52 12.95
C LYS A 127 -18.38 7.75 12.82
N THR A 128 -17.13 7.57 12.41
CA THR A 128 -16.14 8.65 12.27
C THR A 128 -16.52 9.62 11.15
N ILE A 129 -16.96 9.14 9.99
CA ILE A 129 -17.37 10.04 8.91
C ILE A 129 -18.60 10.85 9.33
N LYS A 130 -19.58 10.23 10.02
CA LYS A 130 -20.75 10.92 10.55
C LYS A 130 -20.41 11.92 11.67
N SER A 131 -19.29 11.78 12.38
CA SER A 131 -18.87 12.76 13.40
C SER A 131 -18.16 13.97 12.80
N LEU A 132 -17.69 13.90 11.55
CA LEU A 132 -16.98 14.98 10.86
C LEU A 132 -17.94 15.95 10.13
N LYS A 133 -19.19 16.12 10.60
CA LYS A 133 -20.25 16.88 9.89
C LYS A 133 -19.87 18.32 9.54
N ASP A 134 -18.97 18.92 10.31
CA ASP A 134 -18.56 20.31 10.15
C ASP A 134 -17.35 20.50 9.21
N VAL A 135 -16.82 19.40 8.67
CA VAL A 135 -15.71 19.43 7.70
C VAL A 135 -16.27 19.14 6.31
N ASP A 136 -16.07 20.07 5.36
CA ASP A 136 -16.40 19.88 3.94
C ASP A 136 -15.41 18.91 3.26
N LEU A 137 -15.36 17.68 3.77
CA LEU A 137 -14.63 16.58 3.17
C LEU A 137 -15.64 15.64 2.52
N LYS A 138 -15.63 15.60 1.18
CA LYS A 138 -16.36 14.59 0.39
C LYS A 138 -15.68 13.22 0.49
N PHE A 139 -15.61 12.67 1.70
CA PHE A 139 -14.97 11.40 1.98
C PHE A 139 -15.96 10.25 1.79
N ARG A 140 -15.67 9.35 0.84
CA ARG A 140 -16.54 8.21 0.55
C ARG A 140 -16.30 7.12 1.60
N SER A 141 -17.38 6.65 2.25
CA SER A 141 -17.32 5.52 3.23
C SER A 141 -16.50 4.34 2.69
N ARG A 142 -16.63 4.06 1.40
CA ARG A 142 -15.96 2.96 0.74
C ARG A 142 -14.44 3.02 0.75
N PHE A 143 -13.88 4.22 0.61
CA PHE A 143 -12.44 4.40 0.69
C PHE A 143 -11.95 4.08 2.11
N CYS A 144 -12.74 4.42 3.12
CA CYS A 144 -12.47 4.05 4.50
C CYS A 144 -12.56 2.54 4.71
N GLU A 145 -13.65 1.90 4.28
CA GLU A 145 -13.90 0.47 4.43
C GLU A 145 -12.81 -0.40 3.78
N LEU A 146 -12.22 0.08 2.68
CA LEU A 146 -11.21 -0.63 1.90
C LEU A 146 -9.79 -0.07 2.10
N SER A 147 -9.59 0.78 3.10
CA SER A 147 -8.32 1.50 3.27
C SER A 147 -7.13 0.58 3.55
N ALA A 148 -7.36 -0.66 3.97
CA ALA A 148 -6.30 -1.63 4.20
C ALA A 148 -5.70 -2.20 2.91
N ILE A 149 -6.39 -2.09 1.77
CA ILE A 149 -5.89 -2.59 0.49
C ILE A 149 -4.57 -1.92 0.14
N GLY A 150 -3.57 -2.73 -0.23
CA GLY A 150 -2.24 -2.22 -0.55
C GLY A 150 -1.39 -1.87 0.66
N HIS A 151 -1.89 -2.02 1.89
CA HIS A 151 -1.07 -2.03 3.10
C HIS A 151 -0.51 -3.43 3.38
N PRO A 152 0.60 -3.55 4.15
CA PRO A 152 1.14 -4.85 4.52
C PRO A 152 0.10 -5.76 5.15
N ASN A 153 0.02 -6.99 4.66
CA ASN A 153 -0.75 -8.06 5.30
C ASN A 153 0.03 -8.61 6.52
N ILE A 154 -0.48 -9.67 7.16
CA ILE A 154 0.17 -10.28 8.33
C ILE A 154 1.61 -10.70 8.01
N GLU A 155 1.85 -11.36 6.87
CA GLU A 155 3.19 -11.78 6.47
C GLU A 155 4.07 -10.57 6.07
N GLY A 156 3.49 -9.55 5.45
CA GLY A 156 4.18 -8.30 5.17
C GLY A 156 4.60 -7.55 6.43
N ALA A 157 3.74 -7.53 7.45
CA ALA A 157 4.03 -6.95 8.75
C ALA A 157 5.14 -7.73 9.48
N LYS A 158 5.13 -9.07 9.42
CA LYS A 158 6.23 -9.90 9.94
C LYS A 158 7.55 -9.61 9.24
N ALA A 159 7.54 -9.57 7.91
CA ALA A 159 8.74 -9.24 7.12
C ALA A 159 9.31 -7.85 7.49
N TYR A 160 8.44 -6.87 7.74
CA TYR A 160 8.85 -5.57 8.24
C TYR A 160 9.45 -5.64 9.64
N ALA A 161 8.82 -6.36 10.57
CA ALA A 161 9.33 -6.54 11.92
C ALA A 161 10.71 -7.22 11.93
N GLU A 162 10.92 -8.22 11.08
CA GLU A 162 12.22 -8.86 10.87
C GLU A 162 13.27 -7.88 10.33
N ALA A 163 12.95 -7.14 9.27
CA ALA A 163 13.86 -6.16 8.68
C ALA A 163 14.26 -5.04 9.66
N ILE A 164 13.29 -4.57 10.47
CA ILE A 164 13.54 -3.57 11.51
C ILE A 164 14.45 -4.15 12.60
N THR A 165 14.13 -5.34 13.09
CA THR A 165 14.91 -6.01 14.15
C THR A 165 16.35 -6.25 13.71
N GLN A 166 16.55 -6.82 12.52
CA GLN A 166 17.89 -7.07 11.96
C GLN A 166 18.70 -5.77 11.86
N LYS A 167 18.08 -4.68 11.39
CA LYS A 167 18.78 -3.40 11.23
C LYS A 167 19.15 -2.77 12.57
N LEU A 168 18.27 -2.90 13.57
CA LEU A 168 18.52 -2.39 14.92
C LEU A 168 19.57 -3.23 15.65
N GLN A 169 19.55 -4.56 15.55
CA GLN A 169 20.56 -5.43 16.15
C GLN A 169 21.96 -5.11 15.62
N ALA A 170 22.11 -5.01 14.30
CA ALA A 170 23.38 -4.62 13.66
C ALA A 170 23.88 -3.20 14.04
N THR A 171 23.03 -2.40 14.70
CA THR A 171 23.33 -1.03 15.12
C THR A 171 23.53 -0.92 16.64
N LEU A 172 22.94 -1.81 17.43
CA LEU A 172 22.85 -1.70 18.88
C LEU A 172 23.77 -2.70 19.61
N ASP A 173 24.63 -3.45 18.90
CA ASP A 173 25.57 -4.43 19.47
C ASP A 173 24.93 -5.33 20.54
N PHE A 174 23.81 -5.98 20.19
CA PHE A 174 23.26 -7.12 20.93
C PHE A 174 23.57 -8.43 20.21
#